data_AF-A0A7D9DD16-F1
#
_entry.id   AF-A0A7D9DD16-F1
#
_cell.length_a   1.000
_cell.length_b   1.000
_cell.length_c   1.000
_cell.angle_alpha   90.00
_cell.angle_beta   90.00
_cell.angle_gamma   90.00
#
_symmetry.space_group_name_H-M   'P 1'
#
loop_
_entity.id
_entity.type
_entity.pdbx_description
1 polymer ?
#
loop_
_entity_poly.entity_id
_entity_poly.type
_entity_poly.pdbx_seq_one_letter_code
_entity_poly.pdbx_strand_id
1 'polypeptide(L)'
;MADEEKRFLFGNECSEDSDCLGQCCRGLFRKMCGDYTKEGSRCYHTINPLVCGCEPGTSCKFVHNGGLLGLPAYLCVSDAGEGSGDM
;
A
#
# COMPACT_ATOMS: atom_id res chain seq x y z
N MET A 1 35.37 12.42 4.67
CA MET A 1 34.26 12.30 3.70
C MET A 1 33.67 10.90 3.87
N ALA A 2 32.87 10.65 4.90
CA ALA A 2 32.34 9.29 5.18
C ALA A 2 31.06 9.29 6.06
N ASP A 3 30.36 10.43 6.16
CA ASP A 3 29.23 10.57 7.11
C ASP A 3 27.88 10.87 6.42
N GLU A 4 27.86 11.18 5.12
CA GLU A 4 26.62 11.49 4.39
C GLU A 4 25.91 10.26 3.80
N GLU A 5 26.63 9.15 3.53
CA GLU A 5 26.00 7.96 2.92
C GLU A 5 25.19 7.11 3.92
N LYS A 6 25.39 7.26 5.24
CA LYS A 6 24.58 6.54 6.24
C LYS A 6 23.24 7.20 6.53
N ARG A 7 23.04 8.47 6.19
CA ARG A 7 21.72 9.11 6.31
C ARG A 7 20.70 8.58 5.30
N PHE A 8 21.17 8.03 4.17
CA PHE A 8 20.30 7.44 3.16
C PHE A 8 19.85 6.01 3.46
N LEU A 9 20.50 5.31 4.41
CA LEU A 9 20.14 3.93 4.77
C LEU A 9 19.27 3.82 6.04
N PHE A 10 19.13 4.91 6.81
CA PHE A 10 18.46 4.92 8.12
C PHE A 10 17.34 5.98 8.25
N GLY A 11 17.08 6.78 7.21
CA GLY A 11 16.17 7.93 7.29
C GLY A 11 14.69 7.64 7.02
N ASN A 12 14.29 6.37 6.89
CA ASN A 12 12.91 5.97 6.62
C ASN A 12 12.42 4.91 7.62
N GLU A 13 13.09 4.72 8.75
CA GLU A 13 12.59 3.79 9.77
C GLU A 13 11.39 4.42 10.48
N CYS A 14 10.34 3.64 10.71
CA CYS A 14 9.10 4.13 11.29
C CYS A 14 8.59 3.16 12.35
N SER A 15 7.82 3.65 13.32
CA SER A 15 7.13 2.78 14.29
C SER A 15 5.64 2.61 13.95
N GLU A 16 5.05 3.66 13.40
CA GLU A 16 3.64 3.80 13.03
C GLU A 16 3.49 4.65 11.77
N ASP A 17 2.32 4.60 11.13
CA ASP A 17 2.04 5.31 9.88
C ASP A 17 2.14 6.84 10.03
N SER A 18 1.82 7.39 11.20
CA SER A 18 1.92 8.82 11.49
C SER A 18 3.34 9.38 11.34
N ASP A 19 4.36 8.52 11.50
CA ASP A 19 5.77 8.87 11.34
C ASP A 19 6.14 9.09 9.86
N CYS A 20 5.32 8.53 8.96
CA CYS A 20 5.49 8.56 7.52
C CYS A 20 4.56 9.62 6.91
N LEU A 21 5.13 10.74 6.44
CA LEU A 21 4.36 11.85 5.84
C LEU A 21 3.63 11.42 4.55
N GLY A 22 2.38 10.98 4.66
CA GLY A 22 1.57 10.51 3.53
C GLY A 22 1.98 9.12 3.02
N GLN A 23 2.69 8.37 3.85
CA GLN A 23 3.20 7.02 3.58
C GLN A 23 2.80 6.10 4.73
N CYS A 24 3.04 4.81 4.59
CA CYS A 24 2.68 3.79 5.57
C CYS A 24 3.93 3.06 6.06
N CYS A 25 3.81 2.57 7.28
CA CYS A 25 4.90 1.93 7.97
C CYS A 25 4.87 0.41 7.76
N ARG A 26 5.77 -0.11 6.92
CA ARG A 26 5.82 -1.53 6.53
C ARG A 26 7.13 -2.21 6.94
N GLY A 27 7.06 -3.45 7.38
CA GLY A 27 8.25 -4.27 7.69
C GLY A 27 8.01 -5.24 8.84
N LEU A 28 8.68 -6.39 8.78
CA LEU A 28 8.56 -7.47 9.79
C LEU A 28 9.53 -7.31 10.97
N PHE A 29 10.77 -6.90 10.70
CA PHE A 29 11.83 -6.77 11.73
C PHE A 29 12.43 -5.37 11.78
N ARG A 30 12.43 -4.66 10.66
CA ARG A 30 12.70 -3.22 10.57
C ARG A 30 11.58 -2.61 9.76
N LYS A 31 10.75 -1.83 10.43
CA LYS A 31 9.63 -1.13 9.82
C LYS A 31 10.18 0.12 9.14
N MET A 32 9.75 0.35 7.90
CA MET A 32 10.17 1.48 7.09
C MET A 32 8.98 2.12 6.41
N CYS A 33 9.04 3.43 6.19
CA CYS A 33 8.07 4.15 5.39
C CYS A 33 8.10 3.62 3.95
N GLY A 34 6.93 3.33 3.42
CA GLY A 34 6.73 3.02 2.02
C GLY A 34 5.48 3.72 1.50
N ASP A 35 5.42 3.87 0.18
CA ASP A 35 4.21 4.36 -0.48
C ASP A 35 3.02 3.43 -0.25
N TYR A 36 1.87 4.05 -0.03
CA TYR A 36 0.58 3.38 -0.12
C TYR A 36 0.36 2.84 -1.54
N THR A 37 -0.45 1.79 -1.62
CA THR A 37 -0.87 1.24 -2.91
C THR A 37 -1.87 2.22 -3.53
N LYS A 38 -1.51 2.74 -4.70
CA LYS A 38 -2.33 3.75 -5.38
C LYS A 38 -3.65 3.20 -5.90
N GLU A 39 -4.63 4.06 -6.10
CA GLU A 39 -5.86 3.70 -6.83
C GLU A 39 -5.52 2.99 -8.17
N GLY A 40 -6.30 1.93 -8.48
CA GLY A 40 -6.13 1.10 -9.66
C GLY A 40 -4.95 0.12 -9.59
N SER A 41 -4.11 0.23 -8.56
CA SER A 41 -3.02 -0.73 -8.33
C SER A 41 -3.53 -1.97 -7.59
N ARG A 42 -2.84 -3.08 -7.81
CA ARG A 42 -3.21 -4.37 -7.23
C ARG A 42 -2.90 -4.37 -5.74
N CYS A 43 -3.92 -4.68 -4.95
CA CYS A 43 -3.81 -4.88 -3.52
C CYS A 43 -3.91 -6.35 -3.17
N TYR A 44 -3.54 -6.68 -1.93
CA TYR A 44 -3.60 -8.04 -1.40
C TYR A 44 -4.66 -8.07 -0.30
N HIS A 45 -5.60 -9.01 -0.42
CA HIS A 45 -6.63 -9.22 0.61
C HIS A 45 -6.04 -9.71 1.94
N THR A 46 -4.89 -10.39 1.90
CA THR A 46 -4.18 -10.83 3.10
C THR A 46 -3.34 -9.69 3.66
N ILE A 47 -3.50 -9.42 4.96
CA ILE A 47 -2.66 -8.49 5.72
C ILE A 47 -1.22 -9.00 5.65
N ASN A 48 -0.41 -8.36 4.80
CA ASN A 48 1.00 -8.68 4.66
C ASN A 48 1.81 -7.55 5.31
N PRO A 49 2.52 -7.82 6.42
CA PRO A 49 3.26 -6.78 7.15
C PRO A 49 4.39 -6.15 6.33
N LEU A 50 4.75 -6.75 5.19
CA LEU A 50 5.77 -6.24 4.27
C LEU A 50 5.23 -5.24 3.24
N VAL A 51 3.92 -5.09 3.12
CA VAL A 51 3.30 -4.27 2.08
C VAL A 51 2.30 -3.32 2.70
N CYS A 52 2.29 -2.13 2.15
CA CYS A 52 1.34 -1.12 2.52
C CYS A 52 -0.05 -1.40 1.98
N GLY A 53 -1.06 -0.99 2.75
CA GLY A 53 -2.45 -0.98 2.29
C GLY A 53 -2.69 0.04 1.17
N CYS A 54 -3.96 0.18 0.81
CA CYS A 54 -4.40 1.22 -0.11
C CYS A 54 -4.25 2.62 0.51
N GLU A 55 -4.07 3.64 -0.33
CA GLU A 55 -3.99 5.03 0.11
C GLU A 55 -5.28 5.49 0.82
N PRO A 56 -5.20 6.43 1.78
CA PRO A 56 -6.38 6.89 2.50
C PRO A 56 -7.45 7.44 1.56
N GLY A 57 -8.69 6.98 1.73
CA GLY A 57 -9.81 7.28 0.82
C GLY A 57 -9.99 6.27 -0.32
N THR A 58 -9.19 5.20 -0.32
CA THR A 58 -9.38 4.04 -1.19
C THR A 58 -9.44 2.75 -0.38
N SER A 59 -10.23 1.79 -0.84
CA SER A 59 -10.40 0.48 -0.23
C SER A 59 -9.93 -0.62 -1.18
N CYS A 60 -9.31 -1.66 -0.62
CA CYS A 60 -8.93 -2.85 -1.38
C CYS A 60 -10.19 -3.67 -1.69
N LYS A 61 -10.72 -3.55 -2.90
CA LYS A 61 -11.93 -4.27 -3.32
C LYS A 61 -11.59 -5.36 -4.32
N PHE A 62 -12.37 -6.43 -4.27
CA PHE A 62 -12.34 -7.45 -5.29
C PHE A 62 -12.87 -6.88 -6.60
N VAL A 63 -12.08 -7.00 -7.66
CA VAL A 63 -12.47 -6.56 -9.01
C VAL A 63 -12.40 -7.80 -9.88
N HIS A 64 -13.58 -8.28 -10.24
CA HIS A 64 -13.71 -9.53 -10.99
C HIS A 64 -13.11 -9.36 -12.40
N ASN A 65 -12.39 -10.38 -12.87
CA ASN A 65 -11.93 -10.54 -14.26
C ASN A 65 -11.09 -9.40 -14.89
N GLY A 66 -9.94 -9.07 -14.30
CA GLY A 66 -8.95 -8.16 -14.94
C GLY A 66 -7.63 -8.80 -15.37
N GLY A 67 -7.36 -10.06 -14.99
CA GLY A 67 -6.08 -10.71 -15.26
C GLY A 67 -6.12 -11.60 -16.50
N LEU A 68 -5.08 -11.54 -17.33
CA LEU A 68 -4.85 -12.43 -18.50
C LEU A 68 -4.90 -13.94 -18.15
N LEU A 69 -4.93 -14.29 -16.86
CA LEU A 69 -4.94 -15.65 -16.32
C LEU A 69 -6.23 -16.01 -15.54
N GLY A 70 -7.26 -15.17 -15.54
CA GLY A 70 -8.52 -15.42 -14.80
C GLY A 70 -8.36 -15.49 -13.28
N LEU A 71 -7.22 -15.04 -12.75
CA LEU A 71 -6.96 -15.02 -11.31
C LEU A 71 -7.70 -13.86 -10.65
N PRO A 72 -8.27 -14.06 -9.46
CA PRO A 72 -8.90 -12.99 -8.69
C PRO A 72 -7.90 -11.84 -8.49
N ALA A 73 -8.32 -10.63 -8.84
CA ALA A 73 -7.55 -9.42 -8.61
C ALA A 73 -8.31 -8.55 -7.61
N TYR A 74 -7.58 -8.04 -6.63
CA TYR A 74 -8.07 -6.99 -5.75
C TYR A 74 -7.33 -5.72 -6.15
N LEU A 75 -8.04 -4.61 -6.31
CA LEU A 75 -7.46 -3.31 -6.59
C LEU A 75 -7.87 -2.32 -5.51
N CYS A 76 -7.02 -1.32 -5.28
CA CYS A 76 -7.42 -0.15 -4.51
C CYS A 76 -8.37 0.69 -5.35
N VAL A 77 -9.56 0.99 -4.82
CA VAL A 77 -10.59 1.80 -5.49
C VAL A 77 -11.09 2.88 -4.53
N SER A 78 -11.31 4.10 -5.03
CA SER A 78 -11.82 5.20 -4.23
C SER A 78 -13.15 4.89 -3.56
N ASP A 79 -13.25 5.20 -2.28
CA ASP A 79 -14.50 5.12 -1.51
C ASP A 79 -15.50 6.20 -1.94
N ALA A 80 -15.04 7.26 -2.64
CA ALA A 80 -15.84 8.37 -3.12
C ALA A 80 -16.83 8.02 -4.27
N GLY A 81 -16.81 6.79 -4.76
CA GLY A 81 -17.57 6.34 -5.92
C GLY A 81 -18.28 5.01 -5.73
N GLU A 82 -18.65 4.64 -4.50
CA GLU A 82 -19.45 3.42 -4.25
C GLU A 82 -20.92 3.61 -4.69
N GLY A 83 -21.08 3.79 -6.00
CA GLY A 83 -22.31 3.86 -6.76
C GLY A 83 -22.05 3.23 -8.12
N SER A 84 -21.84 1.92 -8.15
CA SER A 84 -21.97 1.00 -9.29
C SER A 84 -21.76 -0.39 -8.68
N GLY A 85 -22.81 -1.16 -8.38
CA GLY A 85 -23.82 -1.59 -9.35
C GLY A 85 -23.28 -2.86 -10.00
N ASP A 86 -23.96 -3.98 -9.74
CA ASP A 86 -24.00 -5.27 -10.45
C ASP A 86 -24.13 -6.38 -9.39
N MET A 87 -25.12 -7.26 -9.37
CA MET A 87 -26.36 -7.53 -10.10
C MET A 87 -27.07 -8.62 -9.28
#